data_AF-A0A7S2WQC6-F1
#
_entry.id   AF-A0A7S2WQC6-F1
#
_cell.length_a   1.000
_cell.length_b   1.000
_cell.length_c   1.000
_cell.angle_alpha   90.00
_cell.angle_beta   90.00
_cell.angle_gamma   90.00
#
_symmetry.space_group_name_H-M   'P 1'
#
loop_
_entity.id
_entity.type
_entity.pdbx_description
1 polymer ?
#
loop_
_entity_poly.entity_id
_entity_poly.type
_entity_poly.pdbx_seq_one_letter_code
_entity_poly.pdbx_strand_id
1 'polypeptide(L)'
;AVHKYDNENNAPIMDDDNGDDDAVVGECLDSSAFESDQFSMAATTVGYDPYLGRTCTGRIYSGSVAMNDSVMLLRRRDNEDDDTTTTTKSVVEPVIKSNISGLFCNRGVMRTTLDERAVAGDIITLAGVPDSIRVGD
;
A
#
# COMPACT_ATOMS: atom_id res chain seq x y z
N ALA A 1 -41.94 -36.86 43.10
CA ALA A 1 -41.54 -36.05 44.27
C ALA A 1 -40.75 -36.92 45.22
N VAL A 2 -39.66 -36.36 45.78
CA VAL A 2 -38.68 -36.93 46.72
C VAL A 2 -37.72 -37.95 46.11
N HIS A 3 -36.42 -37.61 46.07
CA HIS A 3 -35.33 -38.25 46.83
C HIS A 3 -34.16 -37.25 46.96
N LYS A 4 -33.52 -37.26 48.13
CA LYS A 4 -32.55 -36.27 48.64
C LYS A 4 -31.11 -36.57 48.21
N TYR A 5 -30.32 -35.49 48.27
CA TYR A 5 -28.87 -35.31 48.37
C TYR A 5 -28.00 -36.52 48.73
N ASP A 6 -26.80 -36.60 48.14
CA ASP A 6 -25.54 -36.25 48.83
C ASP A 6 -24.33 -36.44 47.89
N ASN A 7 -23.35 -35.54 48.02
CA ASN A 7 -21.99 -35.90 48.44
C ASN A 7 -20.87 -35.16 47.68
N GLU A 8 -20.01 -34.61 48.52
CA GLU A 8 -18.66 -34.11 48.35
C GLU A 8 -17.88 -34.83 47.24
N ASN A 9 -17.37 -34.08 46.27
CA ASN A 9 -16.12 -34.41 45.58
C ASN A 9 -15.45 -33.17 44.98
N ASN A 10 -14.31 -32.88 45.61
CA ASN A 10 -13.22 -31.98 45.32
C ASN A 10 -12.69 -32.00 43.86
N ALA A 11 -12.60 -30.80 43.27
CA ALA A 11 -11.68 -30.29 42.22
C ALA A 11 -11.77 -30.80 40.75
N PRO A 12 -11.33 -30.01 39.73
CA PRO A 12 -10.61 -28.73 39.82
C PRO A 12 -11.38 -27.52 39.26
N ILE A 13 -10.99 -26.34 39.75
CA ILE A 13 -11.26 -25.06 39.10
C ILE A 13 -10.51 -25.10 37.77
N MET A 14 -11.24 -25.18 36.65
CA MET A 14 -10.68 -24.86 35.34
C MET A 14 -10.58 -23.33 35.32
N ASP A 15 -9.37 -22.81 35.16
CA ASP A 15 -9.16 -21.39 34.89
C ASP A 15 -9.93 -21.04 33.62
N ASP A 16 -10.92 -20.14 33.73
CA ASP A 16 -11.53 -19.47 32.58
C ASP A 16 -10.45 -18.55 31.98
N ASP A 17 -9.54 -19.12 31.21
CA ASP A 17 -8.69 -18.37 30.27
C ASP A 17 -9.54 -18.05 29.04
N ASN A 18 -10.54 -17.18 29.24
CA ASN A 18 -11.07 -16.38 28.15
C ASN A 18 -9.97 -15.38 27.78
N GLY A 19 -9.01 -15.88 27.00
CA GLY A 19 -8.14 -15.05 26.19
C GLY A 19 -9.04 -14.32 25.20
N ASP A 20 -9.57 -13.19 25.63
CA ASP A 20 -10.13 -12.16 24.77
C ASP A 20 -8.98 -11.57 23.93
N ASP A 21 -8.43 -12.38 23.04
CA ASP A 21 -7.74 -11.94 21.83
C ASP A 21 -8.81 -11.41 20.87
N ASP A 22 -9.63 -10.46 21.35
CA ASP A 22 -10.63 -9.79 20.56
C ASP A 22 -9.85 -8.91 19.59
N ALA A 23 -9.58 -9.49 18.43
CA ALA A 23 -8.91 -8.85 17.33
C ALA A 23 -9.59 -7.51 17.14
N VAL A 24 -8.82 -6.42 17.34
CA VAL A 24 -9.22 -5.11 16.87
C VAL A 24 -9.20 -5.19 15.34
N VAL A 25 -10.23 -5.80 14.76
CA VAL A 25 -10.74 -5.49 13.43
C VAL A 25 -11.35 -4.09 13.58
N GLY A 26 -10.46 -3.10 13.77
CA GLY A 26 -10.80 -1.74 13.42
C GLY A 26 -11.34 -1.80 12.00
N GLU A 27 -12.46 -1.12 11.73
CA GLU A 27 -13.12 -1.10 10.43
C GLU A 27 -12.11 -0.71 9.34
N CYS A 28 -11.41 -1.70 8.82
CA CYS A 28 -10.48 -1.56 7.74
C CYS A 28 -11.39 -1.59 6.52
N LEU A 29 -11.61 -0.41 5.93
CA LEU A 29 -12.27 -0.32 4.64
C LEU A 29 -11.51 -1.25 3.67
N ASP A 30 -12.19 -2.29 3.22
CA ASP A 30 -11.60 -3.26 2.31
C ASP A 30 -11.20 -2.54 1.02
N SER A 31 -9.95 -2.73 0.59
CA SER A 31 -9.39 -2.00 -0.54
C SER A 31 -9.96 -2.48 -1.89
N SER A 32 -10.68 -3.60 -1.89
CA SER A 32 -11.45 -4.13 -3.02
C SER A 32 -12.47 -3.14 -3.60
N ALA A 33 -12.96 -2.19 -2.79
CA ALA A 33 -13.93 -1.19 -3.24
C ALA A 33 -13.38 -0.18 -4.27
N PHE A 34 -12.05 -0.05 -4.39
CA PHE A 34 -11.41 0.96 -5.24
C PHE A 34 -10.79 0.39 -6.51
N GLU A 35 -10.96 -0.90 -6.82
CA GLU A 35 -10.29 -1.55 -7.95
C GLU A 35 -10.66 -0.94 -9.31
N SER A 36 -11.90 -0.45 -9.46
CA SER A 36 -12.41 0.15 -10.70
C SER A 36 -12.10 1.64 -10.87
N ASP A 37 -11.49 2.27 -9.87
CA ASP A 37 -11.15 3.70 -9.94
C ASP A 37 -9.87 3.93 -10.75
N GLN A 38 -9.54 5.19 -11.00
CA GLN A 38 -8.26 5.54 -11.62
C GLN A 38 -7.09 5.14 -10.72
N PHE A 39 -6.04 4.62 -11.35
CA PHE A 39 -4.83 4.20 -10.66
C PHE A 39 -4.19 5.38 -9.90
N SER A 40 -3.97 5.18 -8.60
CA SER A 40 -3.24 6.12 -7.75
C SER A 40 -2.34 5.38 -6.77
N MET A 41 -1.10 5.84 -6.66
CA MET A 41 -0.05 5.29 -5.83
C MET A 41 0.88 6.45 -5.44
N ALA A 42 1.36 6.46 -4.18
CA ALA A 42 2.44 7.35 -3.77
C ALA A 42 3.76 6.58 -3.68
N ALA A 43 4.84 7.17 -4.18
CA ALA A 43 6.18 6.64 -4.11
C ALA A 43 6.76 6.85 -2.70
N THR A 44 6.65 5.84 -1.84
CA THR A 44 7.21 5.89 -0.48
C THR A 44 8.72 5.71 -0.48
N THR A 45 9.27 5.01 -1.47
CA THR A 45 10.70 4.81 -1.61
C THR A 45 11.09 4.82 -3.07
N VAL A 46 12.16 5.54 -3.40
CA VAL A 46 12.77 5.52 -4.73
C VAL A 46 14.12 4.81 -4.61
N GLY A 47 14.35 3.85 -5.49
CA GLY A 47 15.55 3.05 -5.55
C GLY A 47 16.11 2.97 -6.96
N TYR A 48 17.23 2.27 -7.10
CA TYR A 48 17.87 2.02 -8.38
C TYR A 48 18.30 0.55 -8.45
N ASP A 49 18.01 -0.08 -9.58
CA ASP A 49 18.41 -1.43 -9.92
C ASP A 49 19.30 -1.37 -11.18
N PRO A 50 20.49 -2.00 -11.20
CA PRO A 50 21.42 -1.91 -12.33
C PRO A 50 20.84 -2.38 -13.68
N TYR A 51 19.81 -3.23 -13.68
CA TYR A 51 19.21 -3.79 -14.89
C TYR A 51 17.89 -3.13 -15.23
N LEU A 52 17.11 -2.74 -14.23
CA LEU A 52 15.78 -2.16 -14.42
C LEU A 52 15.79 -0.63 -14.41
N GLY A 53 16.90 -0.01 -14.00
CA GLY A 53 17.04 1.43 -13.87
C GLY A 53 16.39 1.94 -12.58
N ARG A 54 15.75 3.11 -12.65
CA ARG A 54 15.01 3.65 -11.50
C ARG A 54 13.78 2.80 -11.19
N THR A 55 13.57 2.58 -9.89
CA THR A 55 12.40 1.88 -9.37
C THR A 55 11.75 2.69 -8.27
N CYS A 56 10.42 2.64 -8.13
CA CYS A 56 9.74 3.16 -6.96
C CYS A 56 8.92 2.06 -6.27
N THR A 57 8.84 2.14 -4.95
CA THR A 57 8.01 1.27 -4.12
C THR A 57 6.97 2.11 -3.42
N GLY A 58 5.77 1.58 -3.29
CA GLY A 58 4.66 2.28 -2.65
C GLY A 58 3.41 1.40 -2.55
N ARG A 59 2.40 1.93 -1.87
CA ARG A 59 1.09 1.30 -1.75
C ARG A 59 0.15 1.86 -2.81
N ILE A 60 -0.61 0.98 -3.47
CA ILE A 60 -1.70 1.40 -4.36
C ILE A 60 -2.88 1.83 -3.50
N TYR A 61 -3.37 3.06 -3.70
CA TYR A 61 -4.53 3.60 -3.01
C TYR A 61 -5.84 3.27 -3.74
N SER A 62 -5.83 3.39 -5.06
CA SER A 62 -7.00 3.19 -5.90
C SER A 62 -6.61 2.65 -7.27
N GLY A 63 -7.58 2.00 -7.93
CA GLY A 63 -7.40 1.40 -9.23
C GLY A 63 -6.51 0.19 -9.22
N SER A 64 -5.91 -0.07 -10.38
CA SER A 64 -5.05 -1.22 -10.60
C SER A 64 -4.05 -0.96 -11.73
N VAL A 65 -2.95 -1.72 -11.74
CA VAL A 65 -1.86 -1.53 -12.70
C VAL A 65 -1.28 -2.87 -13.14
N ALA A 66 -0.98 -3.00 -14.43
CA ALA A 66 -0.36 -4.17 -15.02
C ALA A 66 0.98 -3.81 -15.71
N MET A 67 1.72 -4.85 -16.10
CA MET A 67 2.94 -4.68 -16.87
C MET A 67 2.67 -3.95 -18.21
N ASN A 68 3.58 -3.06 -18.62
CA ASN A 68 3.47 -2.23 -19.83
C ASN A 68 2.39 -1.14 -19.80
N ASP A 69 1.67 -0.96 -18.69
CA ASP A 69 0.76 0.17 -18.55
C ASP A 69 1.50 1.50 -18.57
N SER A 70 0.84 2.51 -19.15
CA SER A 70 1.35 3.89 -19.18
C SER A 70 0.87 4.63 -17.93
N VAL A 71 1.82 5.06 -17.09
CA VAL A 71 1.55 5.83 -15.89
C VAL A 71 2.00 7.27 -16.04
N MET A 72 1.36 8.14 -15.26
CA MET A 72 1.61 9.56 -15.25
C MET A 72 2.16 9.96 -13.90
N LEU A 73 3.35 10.58 -13.87
CA LEU A 73 3.93 11.13 -12.66
C LEU A 73 3.27 12.47 -12.31
N LEU A 74 2.70 12.58 -11.11
CA LEU A 74 2.24 13.85 -10.56
C LEU A 74 3.26 14.30 -9.51
N ARG A 75 4.04 15.32 -9.83
CA ARG A 75 4.96 15.93 -8.86
C ARG A 75 4.16 16.53 -7.72
N ARG A 76 4.64 16.33 -6.49
CA ARG A 76 4.16 17.13 -5.37
C ARG A 76 4.45 18.60 -5.66
N ARG A 77 3.43 19.45 -5.57
CA ARG A 77 3.63 20.91 -5.59
C ARG A 77 4.33 21.27 -4.28
N ASP A 78 5.60 21.60 -4.35
CA ASP A 78 6.30 22.18 -3.21
C ASP A 78 5.57 23.49 -2.87
N ASN A 79 5.16 23.65 -1.61
CA ASN A 79 4.77 24.97 -1.10
C ASN A 79 6.07 25.77 -0.96
N GLU A 80 6.64 26.17 -2.09
CA GLU A 80 7.82 27.03 -2.17
C GLU A 80 7.35 28.48 -1.97
N ASP A 81 6.83 28.77 -0.78
CA ASP A 81 6.75 30.10 -0.18
C ASP A 81 7.88 30.22 0.85
N ASP A 82 9.15 30.13 0.42
CA ASP A 82 10.29 30.62 1.23
C ASP A 82 11.54 30.86 0.36
N ASP A 83 11.47 31.81 -0.58
CA ASP A 83 12.44 32.91 -0.67
C ASP A 83 12.03 33.84 -1.81
N THR A 84 11.52 35.01 -1.42
CA THR A 84 11.56 36.29 -2.13
C THR A 84 11.86 36.24 -3.63
N THR A 85 10.81 36.40 -4.44
CA THR A 85 10.68 37.27 -5.65
C THR A 85 9.94 36.54 -6.80
N THR A 86 8.84 37.16 -7.22
CA THR A 86 8.10 36.93 -8.48
C THR A 86 7.01 35.85 -8.47
N THR A 87 5.86 36.25 -7.91
CA THR A 87 4.56 36.36 -8.60
C THR A 87 4.31 35.44 -9.80
N THR A 88 3.20 34.70 -9.75
CA THR A 88 2.51 34.01 -10.86
C THR A 88 3.24 32.84 -11.52
N LYS A 89 3.11 31.65 -10.93
CA LYS A 89 3.33 30.40 -11.68
C LYS A 89 2.36 29.30 -11.26
N SER A 90 1.11 29.43 -11.71
CA SER A 90 0.27 28.27 -12.03
C SER A 90 0.86 27.58 -13.27
N VAL A 91 2.06 27.02 -13.14
CA VAL A 91 2.65 26.21 -14.21
C VAL A 91 2.02 24.85 -14.08
N VAL A 92 1.32 24.45 -15.14
CA VAL A 92 1.05 23.06 -15.44
C VAL A 92 2.43 22.41 -15.57
N GLU A 93 2.94 21.87 -14.47
CA GLU A 93 4.17 21.09 -14.43
C GLU A 93 4.11 20.05 -15.56
N PRO A 94 5.23 19.79 -16.27
CA PRO A 94 5.24 18.86 -17.37
C PRO A 94 4.77 17.49 -16.87
N VAL A 95 3.65 17.05 -17.42
CA VAL A 95 3.10 15.72 -17.22
C VAL A 95 4.05 14.72 -17.86
N ILE A 96 4.85 14.02 -17.04
CA ILE A 96 5.78 13.01 -17.51
C ILE A 96 5.06 11.67 -17.53
N LYS A 97 4.87 11.13 -18.74
CA LYS A 97 4.34 9.78 -18.94
C LYS A 97 5.48 8.80 -19.08
N SER A 98 5.33 7.63 -18.49
CA SER A 98 6.28 6.51 -18.60
C SER A 98 5.54 5.19 -18.68
N ASN A 99 6.09 4.22 -19.40
CA ASN A 99 5.53 2.87 -19.44
C ASN A 99 6.26 1.99 -18.42
N ILE A 100 5.52 1.19 -17.69
CA ILE A 100 6.08 0.29 -16.69
C ILE A 100 6.79 -0.87 -17.39
N SER A 101 8.08 -1.06 -17.08
CA SER A 101 8.89 -2.14 -17.63
C SER A 101 8.91 -3.40 -16.74
N GLY A 102 8.55 -3.26 -15.46
CA GLY A 102 8.52 -4.37 -14.52
C GLY A 102 7.62 -4.07 -13.32
N LEU A 103 6.89 -5.10 -12.89
CA LEU A 103 5.96 -5.06 -11.77
C LEU A 103 6.37 -6.14 -10.76
N PHE A 104 6.63 -5.73 -9.52
CA PHE A 104 7.06 -6.64 -8.47
C PHE A 104 6.24 -6.43 -7.21
N CYS A 105 5.94 -7.53 -6.52
CA CYS A 105 5.27 -7.53 -5.22
C CYS A 105 6.24 -8.05 -4.16
N ASN A 106 6.17 -7.48 -2.96
CA ASN A 106 6.94 -7.97 -1.81
C ASN A 106 6.11 -8.99 -1.04
N ARG A 107 6.55 -10.25 -1.03
CA ARG A 107 5.94 -11.33 -0.25
C ARG A 107 6.87 -11.72 0.89
N GLY A 108 6.58 -11.19 2.07
CA GLY A 108 7.48 -11.26 3.21
C GLY A 108 8.77 -10.49 2.94
N VAL A 109 9.90 -11.20 2.95
CA VAL A 109 11.24 -10.60 2.70
C VAL A 109 11.64 -10.70 1.23
N MET A 110 10.96 -11.55 0.44
CA MET A 110 11.31 -11.79 -0.95
C MET A 110 10.51 -10.85 -1.87
N ARG A 111 11.19 -10.36 -2.90
CA ARG A 111 10.56 -9.66 -4.02
C ARG A 111 10.22 -10.69 -5.10
N THR A 112 8.96 -10.72 -5.54
CA THR A 112 8.48 -11.62 -6.59
C THR A 112 7.92 -10.81 -7.75
N THR A 113 8.23 -11.20 -8.98
CA THR A 113 7.61 -10.63 -10.18
C THR A 113 6.12 -10.93 -10.15
N LEU A 114 5.30 -9.94 -10.52
CA LEU A 114 3.86 -10.11 -10.64
C LEU A 114 3.49 -10.04 -12.12
N ASP A 115 3.02 -11.16 -12.66
CA ASP A 115 2.67 -11.29 -14.09
C ASP A 115 1.24 -10.79 -14.39
N GLU A 116 0.40 -10.74 -13.36
CA GLU A 116 -0.98 -10.27 -13.46
C GLU A 116 -1.06 -8.76 -13.17
N ARG A 117 -2.09 -8.35 -12.45
CA ARG A 117 -2.41 -6.96 -12.13
C ARG A 117 -2.28 -6.75 -10.62
N ALA A 118 -1.67 -5.66 -10.22
CA ALA A 118 -1.66 -5.20 -8.83
C ALA A 118 -2.88 -4.32 -8.57
N VAL A 119 -3.49 -4.46 -7.39
CA VAL A 119 -4.73 -3.78 -7.04
C VAL A 119 -4.55 -2.89 -5.81
N ALA A 120 -5.54 -2.03 -5.56
CA ALA A 120 -5.59 -1.19 -4.37
C ALA A 120 -5.36 -2.03 -3.10
N GLY A 121 -4.44 -1.56 -2.25
CA GLY A 121 -4.00 -2.26 -1.04
C GLY A 121 -2.60 -2.87 -1.15
N ASP A 122 -2.17 -3.26 -2.35
CA ASP A 122 -0.88 -3.92 -2.54
C ASP A 122 0.31 -2.96 -2.35
N ILE A 123 1.39 -3.48 -1.78
CA ILE A 123 2.70 -2.82 -1.75
C ILE A 123 3.54 -3.40 -2.88
N ILE A 124 3.77 -2.57 -3.90
CA ILE A 124 4.47 -2.97 -5.11
C ILE A 124 5.69 -2.12 -5.38
N THR A 125 6.62 -2.68 -6.14
CA THR A 125 7.75 -1.99 -6.74
C THR A 125 7.56 -1.95 -8.25
N LEU A 126 7.59 -0.74 -8.81
CA LEU A 126 7.53 -0.46 -10.23
C LEU A 126 8.91 -0.17 -10.80
N ALA A 127 9.20 -0.71 -11.97
CA ALA A 127 10.36 -0.38 -12.79
C ALA A 127 9.95 0.38 -14.06
N GLY A 128 10.88 1.16 -14.62
CA GLY A 128 10.60 2.00 -15.79
C GLY A 128 9.93 3.33 -15.43
N VAL A 129 10.05 3.75 -14.17
CA VAL A 129 9.58 5.06 -13.71
C VAL A 129 10.53 6.17 -14.14
N PRO A 130 10.04 7.41 -14.35
CA PRO A 130 10.88 8.47 -14.88
C PRO A 130 11.97 8.87 -13.88
N ASP A 131 13.14 9.26 -14.40
CA ASP A 131 14.31 9.62 -13.58
C ASP A 131 14.06 10.75 -12.58
N SER A 132 13.01 11.54 -12.83
CA SER A 132 12.67 12.68 -12.02
C SER A 132 11.77 12.38 -10.82
N ILE A 133 11.37 11.12 -10.63
CA ILE A 133 10.56 10.68 -9.48
C ILE A 133 11.31 10.90 -8.17
N ARG A 134 10.59 11.41 -7.17
CA ARG A 134 11.06 11.65 -5.81
C ARG A 134 10.20 10.87 -4.82
N VAL A 135 10.68 10.79 -3.59
CA VAL A 135 9.89 10.22 -2.49
C VAL A 135 8.73 11.18 -2.19
N GLY A 136 7.51 10.66 -2.15
CA GLY A 136 6.28 11.42 -1.91
C GLY A 136 5.61 11.99 -3.17
N ASP A 137 6.13 11.68 -4.37
CA ASP A 137 5.42 11.84 -5.63
C ASP A 137 4.32 10.78 -5.82
#